data_AF-A0A1A8CLI7-F1
#
_entry.id   AF-A0A1A8CLI7-F1
#
_cell.length_a   1.000
_cell.length_b   1.000
_cell.length_c   1.000
_cell.angle_alpha   90.00
_cell.angle_beta   90.00
_cell.angle_gamma   90.00
#
_symmetry.space_group_name_H-M   'P 1'
#
loop_
_entity.id
_entity.type
_entity.pdbx_description
1 polymer ?
#
loop_
_entity_poly.entity_id
_entity_poly.type
_entity_poly.pdbx_seq_one_letter_code
_entity_poly.pdbx_strand_id
1 'polypeptide(L)'
;GAVPPNTIMTRPVLAARIYNFLIKSQETLGANQNSEFKLFESHQYGESDLLFKDATRCFVHTSHMEYRTILGEAFYSHVENVFNCTHSDILEFCNKDVCSAF
;
A
#
# COMPACT_ATOMS: atom_id res chain seq x y z
N GLY A 1 -3.62 2.27 -19.23
CA GLY A 1 -3.14 3.21 -18.20
C GLY A 1 -1.82 2.74 -17.62
N ALA A 2 -1.02 3.65 -17.06
CA ALA A 2 0.18 3.29 -16.30
C ALA A 2 -0.21 2.53 -15.03
N VAL A 3 0.57 1.52 -14.63
CA VAL A 3 0.34 0.79 -13.38
C VAL A 3 0.71 1.70 -12.21
N PRO A 4 -0.19 1.93 -11.24
CA PRO A 4 0.12 2.76 -10.08
C PRO A 4 1.20 2.12 -9.19
N PRO A 5 1.98 2.92 -8.45
CA PRO A 5 2.96 2.39 -7.51
C PRO A 5 2.28 1.62 -6.36
N ASN A 6 3.02 0.68 -5.76
CA ASN A 6 2.55 0.03 -4.53
C ASN A 6 2.33 1.09 -3.44
N THR A 7 1.18 1.01 -2.77
CA THR A 7 0.75 2.03 -1.81
C THR A 7 0.46 1.41 -0.45
N ILE A 8 0.91 2.07 0.61
CA ILE A 8 0.64 1.65 1.99
C ILE A 8 -0.69 2.26 2.42
N MET A 9 -1.66 1.41 2.76
CA MET A 9 -3.00 1.82 3.19
C MET A 9 -3.11 1.80 4.71
N THR A 10 -3.78 2.80 5.28
CA THR A 10 -4.10 2.84 6.71
C THR A 10 -5.40 3.60 6.95
N ARG A 11 -5.94 3.51 8.17
CA ARG A 11 -7.12 4.30 8.56
C ARG A 11 -6.75 5.79 8.57
N PRO A 12 -7.63 6.70 8.12
CA PRO A 12 -7.34 8.13 8.06
C PRO A 12 -6.81 8.72 9.38
N VAL A 13 -7.36 8.29 10.51
CA VAL A 13 -6.97 8.74 11.87
C VAL A 13 -5.50 8.39 12.20
N LEU A 14 -4.93 7.36 11.58
CA LEU A 14 -3.57 6.90 11.82
C LEU A 14 -2.58 7.38 10.77
N ALA A 15 -3.03 8.04 9.70
CA ALA A 15 -2.21 8.36 8.53
C ALA A 15 -0.93 9.14 8.90
N ALA A 16 -1.05 10.22 9.67
CA ALA A 16 0.09 11.02 10.09
C ALA A 16 1.08 10.23 10.98
N ARG A 17 0.57 9.37 11.86
CA ARG A 17 1.41 8.55 12.74
C ARG A 17 2.18 7.49 11.96
N ILE A 18 1.52 6.82 11.01
CA ILE A 18 2.14 5.82 10.14
C ILE A 18 3.16 6.47 9.22
N TYR A 19 2.84 7.63 8.64
CA TYR A 19 3.80 8.38 7.83
C TYR A 19 5.08 8.71 8.60
N ASN A 20 4.95 9.30 9.80
CA ASN A 20 6.09 9.65 10.64
C ASN A 20 6.91 8.42 11.04
N PHE A 21 6.26 7.29 11.28
CA PHE A 21 6.93 6.02 11.56
C PHE A 21 7.75 5.56 10.34
N LEU A 22 7.13 5.48 9.16
CA LEU A 22 7.77 5.00 7.94
C LEU A 22 8.97 5.85 7.51
N ILE A 23 8.87 7.18 7.60
CA ILE A 23 9.99 8.07 7.25
C ILE A 23 11.17 7.85 8.20
N LYS A 24 10.93 7.81 9.51
CA LYS A 24 11.99 7.53 10.49
C LYS A 24 12.61 6.15 10.29
N SER A 25 11.79 5.14 9.98
CA SER A 25 12.28 3.79 9.68
C SER A 25 13.13 3.77 8.43
N GLN A 26 12.78 4.50 7.37
CA GLN A 26 13.59 4.57 6.16
C GLN A 26 14.94 5.27 6.40
N GLU A 27 14.95 6.38 7.14
CA GLU A 27 16.19 7.11 7.47
C GLU A 27 17.18 6.24 8.26
N THR A 28 16.66 5.39 9.15
CA THR A 28 17.47 4.55 10.04
C THR A 28 17.82 3.19 9.46
N LEU A 29 16.90 2.55 8.74
CA LEU A 29 17.00 1.14 8.29
C LEU A 29 17.07 0.99 6.77
N GLY A 30 16.60 1.98 6.01
CA GLY A 30 16.61 1.94 4.54
C GLY A 30 17.88 2.53 3.92
N ALA A 31 18.39 3.64 4.48
CA ALA A 31 19.59 4.32 3.97
C ALA A 31 20.90 3.80 4.59
N ASN A 32 20.83 3.14 5.73
CA ASN A 32 22.01 2.69 6.46
C ASN A 32 22.49 1.32 5.97
N GLN A 33 23.61 1.29 5.26
CA GLN A 33 24.21 0.05 4.75
C GLN A 33 24.68 -0.90 5.87
N ASN A 34 24.91 -0.38 7.09
CA ASN A 34 25.39 -1.16 8.23
C ASN A 34 24.29 -1.57 9.22
N SER A 35 23.01 -1.34 8.88
CA SER A 35 21.90 -1.82 9.72
C SER A 35 21.81 -3.35 9.67
N GLU A 36 21.63 -3.98 10.83
CA GLU A 36 21.33 -5.42 10.95
C GLU A 36 20.03 -5.76 10.21
N PHE A 37 19.06 -4.85 10.24
CA PHE A 37 17.80 -4.99 9.52
C PHE A 37 17.78 -4.09 8.28
N LYS A 38 17.52 -4.69 7.12
CA LYS A 38 17.30 -4.01 5.84
C LYS A 38 15.82 -3.88 5.55
N LEU A 39 15.36 -2.65 5.36
CA LEU A 39 13.93 -2.37 5.15
C LEU A 39 13.44 -2.72 3.73
N PHE A 40 14.29 -2.57 2.72
CA PHE A 40 13.98 -2.83 1.31
C PHE A 40 14.83 -3.96 0.72
N GLU A 41 15.46 -4.79 1.56
CA GLU A 41 16.20 -5.97 1.08
C GLU A 41 15.75 -7.17 1.90
N SER A 42 15.00 -8.06 1.27
CA SER A 42 14.41 -9.21 1.97
C SER A 42 15.12 -10.53 1.71
N HIS A 43 16.00 -10.61 0.71
CA HIS A 43 16.72 -11.84 0.35
C HIS A 43 17.45 -12.49 1.53
N GLN A 44 17.98 -11.70 2.46
CA GLN A 44 18.66 -12.23 3.66
C GLN A 44 17.73 -12.96 4.64
N TYR A 45 16.40 -12.77 4.50
CA TYR A 45 15.38 -13.43 5.32
C TYR A 45 14.72 -14.63 4.62
N GLY A 46 15.23 -15.05 3.46
CA GLY A 46 14.87 -16.31 2.80
C GLY A 46 13.91 -16.19 1.62
N GLU A 47 13.30 -15.03 1.39
CA GLU A 47 12.36 -14.77 0.29
C GLU A 47 12.59 -13.37 -0.28
N SER A 48 11.99 -13.09 -1.45
CA SER A 48 12.02 -11.77 -2.09
C SER A 48 10.72 -11.00 -1.88
N ASP A 49 10.80 -9.66 -1.96
CA ASP A 49 9.67 -8.73 -1.83
C ASP A 49 8.87 -8.88 -0.51
N LEU A 50 9.55 -9.20 0.61
CA LEU A 50 8.90 -9.27 1.92
C LEU A 50 8.58 -7.89 2.48
N LEU A 51 7.32 -7.68 2.88
CA LEU A 51 6.72 -6.40 3.33
C LEU A 51 6.70 -5.32 2.23
N PHE A 52 7.85 -5.02 1.66
CA PHE A 52 8.07 -4.08 0.56
C PHE A 52 8.83 -4.78 -0.55
N LYS A 53 8.64 -4.31 -1.80
CA LYS A 53 9.41 -4.83 -2.92
C LYS A 53 10.89 -4.52 -2.72
N ASP A 54 11.77 -5.45 -3.06
CA ASP A 54 13.22 -5.26 -2.91
C ASP A 54 13.75 -4.15 -3.85
N ALA A 55 13.04 -3.92 -4.95
CA ALA A 55 13.32 -2.81 -5.87
C ALA A 55 12.88 -1.42 -5.34
N THR A 56 12.31 -1.34 -4.13
CA THR A 56 11.85 -0.08 -3.54
C THR A 56 13.04 0.80 -3.20
N ARG A 57 13.03 2.04 -3.71
CA ARG A 57 14.09 3.03 -3.41
C ARG A 57 13.76 3.88 -2.21
N CYS A 58 12.50 4.27 -2.09
CA CYS A 58 12.03 5.09 -0.98
C CYS A 58 10.50 5.09 -0.89
N PHE A 59 10.00 5.49 0.28
CA PHE A 59 8.65 5.95 0.50
C PHE A 59 8.52 7.40 0.05
N VAL A 60 7.37 7.70 -0.54
CA VAL A 60 6.96 9.05 -0.92
C VAL A 60 5.77 9.43 -0.07
N HIS A 61 5.78 10.65 0.47
CA HIS A 61 4.64 11.18 1.21
C HIS A 61 3.42 11.30 0.29
N THR A 62 2.28 10.82 0.77
CA THR A 62 0.99 11.01 0.12
C THR A 62 0.06 11.69 1.11
N SER A 63 -0.80 12.59 0.61
CA SER A 63 -1.90 13.13 1.41
C SER A 63 -3.02 12.10 1.53
N HIS A 64 -4.07 12.43 2.28
CA HIS A 64 -5.30 11.66 2.23
C HIS A 64 -5.85 11.67 0.79
N MET A 65 -5.88 10.50 0.16
CA MET A 65 -6.30 10.32 -1.23
C MET A 65 -7.32 9.20 -1.32
N GLU A 66 -8.35 9.41 -2.15
CA GLU A 66 -9.28 8.36 -2.54
C GLU A 66 -8.55 7.26 -3.32
N TYR A 67 -8.96 6.00 -3.14
CA TYR A 67 -8.32 4.86 -3.80
C TYR A 67 -8.34 5.01 -5.34
N ARG A 68 -9.41 5.58 -5.90
CA ARG A 68 -9.53 5.85 -7.34
C ARG A 68 -8.51 6.86 -7.82
N THR A 69 -8.17 7.87 -7.02
CA THR A 69 -7.11 8.85 -7.32
C THR A 69 -5.74 8.20 -7.25
N ILE A 70 -5.51 7.28 -6.30
CA ILE A 70 -4.26 6.51 -6.19
C ILE A 70 -4.05 5.63 -7.42
N LEU A 71 -5.11 4.95 -7.88
CA LEU A 71 -5.05 4.11 -9.07
C LEU A 71 -4.91 4.95 -10.36
N GLY A 72 -5.54 6.12 -10.40
CA GLY A 72 -5.61 6.99 -11.57
C GLY A 72 -6.68 6.52 -12.56
N GLU A 73 -7.43 7.49 -13.11
CA GLU A 73 -8.58 7.23 -14.01
C GLU A 73 -8.25 6.30 -15.18
N ALA A 74 -7.09 6.52 -15.82
CA ALA A 74 -6.69 5.75 -16.99
C ALA A 74 -6.30 4.30 -16.67
N PHE A 75 -5.93 3.98 -15.42
CA PHE A 75 -5.73 2.59 -15.00
C PHE A 75 -7.06 2.00 -14.55
N TYR A 76 -7.79 2.72 -13.71
CA TYR A 76 -9.08 2.32 -13.16
C TYR A 76 -10.06 1.87 -14.24
N SER A 77 -10.22 2.64 -15.32
CA SER A 77 -11.14 2.31 -16.42
C SER A 77 -10.83 0.99 -17.13
N HIS A 78 -9.57 0.52 -17.11
CA HIS A 78 -9.22 -0.78 -17.69
C HIS A 78 -9.45 -1.93 -16.71
N VAL A 79 -9.29 -1.71 -15.42
CA VAL A 79 -9.39 -2.75 -14.40
C VAL A 79 -10.79 -2.89 -13.80
N GLU A 80 -11.69 -1.93 -14.04
CA GLU A 80 -13.07 -1.98 -13.57
C GLU A 80 -13.78 -3.28 -13.97
N ASN A 81 -13.61 -3.73 -15.22
CA ASN A 81 -14.16 -5.01 -15.68
C ASN A 81 -13.56 -6.21 -14.92
N VAL A 82 -12.26 -6.14 -14.58
CA VAL A 82 -11.60 -7.18 -13.79
C VAL A 82 -12.15 -7.22 -12.37
N PHE A 83 -12.36 -6.05 -11.75
CA PHE A 83 -12.98 -5.96 -10.43
C PHE A 83 -14.40 -6.52 -10.42
N ASN A 84 -15.19 -6.25 -11.46
CA ASN A 84 -16.55 -6.80 -11.60
C ASN A 84 -16.56 -8.34 -11.76
N CYS A 85 -15.49 -8.92 -12.33
CA CYS A 85 -15.34 -10.37 -12.49
C CYS A 85 -14.62 -11.06 -11.33
N THR A 86 -14.10 -10.32 -10.35
CA THR A 86 -13.34 -10.86 -9.23
C THR A 86 -14.20 -10.86 -7.98
N HIS A 87 -14.52 -12.05 -7.46
CA HIS A 87 -15.25 -12.17 -6.21
C HIS A 87 -14.34 -11.89 -5.00
N SER A 88 -14.86 -11.14 -4.02
CA SER A 88 -14.14 -10.75 -2.82
C SER A 88 -15.12 -10.57 -1.65
N ASP A 89 -15.12 -11.51 -0.71
CA ASP A 89 -15.97 -11.48 0.48
C ASP A 89 -15.78 -10.20 1.30
N ILE A 90 -14.53 -9.71 1.38
CA ILE A 90 -14.22 -8.49 2.13
C ILE A 90 -14.78 -7.24 1.45
N LEU A 91 -14.84 -7.21 0.12
CA LEU A 91 -15.45 -6.11 -0.61
C LEU A 91 -16.97 -6.09 -0.40
N GLU A 92 -17.59 -7.27 -0.42
CA GLU A 92 -19.01 -7.41 -0.10
C GLU A 92 -19.30 -6.91 1.31
N PHE A 93 -18.48 -7.32 2.29
CA PHE A 93 -18.60 -6.83 3.67
C PHE A 93 -18.45 -5.32 3.79
N CYS A 94 -17.47 -4.71 3.11
CA CYS A 94 -17.25 -3.26 3.13
C CYS A 94 -18.39 -2.46 2.50
N ASN A 95 -19.13 -3.06 1.55
CA ASN A 95 -20.25 -2.42 0.85
C ASN A 95 -21.61 -2.70 1.51
N LYS A 96 -21.67 -3.56 2.53
CA LYS A 96 -22.93 -3.82 3.24
C LYS A 96 -23.37 -2.57 3.99
N ASP A 97 -24.61 -2.18 3.75
CA ASP A 97 -25.27 -1.18 4.56
C ASP A 97 -25.39 -1.71 5.99
N VAL A 98 -24.77 -1.00 6.93
CA VAL A 98 -24.76 -1.36 8.36
C VAL A 98 -26.19 -1.47 8.91
N CYS A 99 -27.13 -0.74 8.31
CA CYS A 99 -28.53 -0.68 8.72
C CYS A 99 -29.43 -1.75 8.11
N SER A 100 -28.96 -2.55 7.14
CA SER A 100 -29.75 -3.63 6.51
C SER A 100 -29.35 -5.03 6.98
N ALA A 101 -28.45 -5.11 7.98
CA ALA A 101 -28.04 -6.35 8.64
C ALA A 101 -28.96 -6.79 9.80
N PHE A 102 -30.10 -6.11 10.02
CA PHE A 102 -31.09 -6.40 11.04
C PHE A 102 -32.49 -6.60 10.44
#